data_AF-A0A496P999-F1
#
_entry.id   AF-A0A496P999-F1
#
_cell.length_a   1.000
_cell.length_b   1.000
_cell.length_c   1.000
_cell.angle_alpha   90.00
_cell.angle_beta   90.00
_cell.angle_gamma   90.00
#
_symmetry.space_group_name_H-M   'P 1'
#
loop_
_entity.id
_entity.type
_entity.pdbx_description
1 polymer ?
#
loop_
_entity_poly.entity_id
_entity_poly.type
_entity_poly.pdbx_seq_one_letter_code
_entity_poly.pdbx_strand_id
1 'polypeptide(L)'
;MNKRVLLTAIVGVIMAVFVGYVITDYHQNTSNRAEYSASEDARKAQEAKDKEAELTKKANAEKEIYTILNNTNFEYDQVDREYKFYSSNQRSIQPSNSVSWVAFVDSSGHLVGPFIKFVTFAPLDMSTNWIFWDKLTFSSSAGKFDYTMRGVIAGQSGGGKNIRLDDSGTYEYALLTIPEIDEGLRILTQGSNPIIRYRGSQYYKDYTLSAEEVEQLKTALTLYELGDIVDDNLDVNKLSK
;
A
#
# COMPACT_ATOMS: atom_id res chain seq x y z
N MET A 1 62.55 43.87 51.52
CA MET A 1 61.55 43.85 50.43
C MET A 1 60.29 44.56 50.92
N ASN A 2 59.79 45.56 50.19
CA ASN A 2 58.75 46.48 50.68
C ASN A 2 57.37 45.77 50.66
N LYS A 3 56.74 45.57 51.84
CA LYS A 3 55.48 44.82 51.98
C LYS A 3 54.36 45.30 51.05
N ARG A 4 54.36 46.59 50.71
CA ARG A 4 53.40 47.17 49.76
C ARG A 4 53.58 46.64 48.34
N VAL A 5 54.81 46.48 47.85
CA VAL A 5 55.12 46.01 46.49
C VAL A 5 54.76 44.53 46.32
N LEU A 6 54.98 43.72 47.37
CA LEU A 6 54.60 42.31 47.37
C LEU A 6 53.07 42.14 47.33
N LEU A 7 52.32 42.99 48.03
CA LEU A 7 50.86 42.94 48.05
C LEU A 7 50.26 43.31 46.67
N THR A 8 50.78 44.35 46.01
CA THR A 8 50.31 44.73 44.66
C THR A 8 50.63 43.66 43.62
N ALA A 9 51.79 43.01 43.72
CA ALA A 9 52.17 41.92 42.82
C ALA A 9 51.23 40.71 42.97
N ILE A 10 50.88 40.33 44.21
CA ILE A 10 49.95 39.22 44.48
C ILE A 10 48.54 39.54 43.96
N VAL A 11 48.03 40.75 44.22
CA VAL A 11 46.70 41.18 43.75
C VAL A 11 46.65 41.24 42.21
N GLY A 12 47.72 41.71 41.57
CA GLY A 12 47.83 41.74 40.11
C GLY A 12 47.79 40.35 39.47
N VAL A 13 48.48 39.37 40.07
CA VAL A 13 48.46 37.97 39.59
C VAL A 13 47.07 37.33 39.79
N ILE A 14 46.43 37.55 40.95
CA ILE A 14 45.09 37.02 41.21
C ILE A 14 44.06 37.60 40.22
N MET A 15 44.11 38.90 39.94
CA MET A 15 43.21 39.53 38.96
C MET A 15 43.46 39.02 37.54
N ALA A 16 44.71 38.79 37.14
CA ALA A 16 45.03 38.23 35.82
C ALA A 16 44.49 36.79 35.65
N VAL A 17 44.59 35.96 36.69
CA VAL A 17 44.05 34.59 36.67
C VAL A 17 42.52 34.61 36.63
N PHE A 18 41.87 35.51 37.39
CA PHE A 18 40.41 35.64 37.39
C PHE A 18 39.86 36.12 36.04
N VAL A 19 40.51 37.12 35.43
CA VAL A 19 40.14 37.61 34.09
C VAL A 19 40.36 36.52 33.04
N GLY A 20 41.47 35.78 33.11
CA GLY A 20 41.73 34.64 32.23
C GLY A 20 40.66 33.55 32.32
N TYR A 21 40.23 33.21 33.54
CA TYR A 21 39.18 32.21 33.79
C TYR A 21 37.81 32.65 33.26
N VAL A 22 37.41 33.90 33.50
CA VAL A 22 36.13 34.43 33.00
C VAL A 22 36.08 34.49 31.47
N ILE A 23 37.19 34.86 30.83
CA ILE A 23 37.29 34.89 29.35
C ILE A 23 37.21 33.48 28.76
N THR A 24 37.89 32.49 29.37
CA THR A 24 37.85 31.10 28.90
C THR A 24 36.48 30.45 29.09
N ASP A 25 35.84 30.63 30.24
CA ASP A 25 34.49 30.12 30.52
C ASP A 25 33.43 30.76 29.61
N TYR A 26 33.55 32.07 29.35
CA TYR A 26 32.66 32.78 28.42
C TYR A 26 32.82 32.28 26.97
N HIS A 27 34.05 32.06 26.51
CA HIS A 27 34.32 31.53 25.16
C HIS A 27 33.87 30.08 24.98
N GLN A 28 34.05 29.22 25.99
CA GLN A 28 33.57 27.84 25.95
C GLN A 28 32.04 27.76 25.93
N ASN A 29 31.35 28.57 26.75
CA ASN A 29 29.88 28.63 26.75
C ASN A 29 29.30 29.23 25.46
N THR A 30 29.97 30.18 24.81
CA THR A 30 29.54 30.70 23.49
C THR A 30 29.79 29.70 22.36
N SER A 31 30.92 28.98 22.38
CA SER A 31 31.22 27.92 21.40
C SER A 31 30.17 26.79 21.46
N ASN A 32 29.88 26.30 22.68
CA ASN A 32 28.88 25.24 22.87
C ASN A 32 27.46 25.67 22.46
N ARG A 33 27.10 26.95 22.64
CA ARG A 33 25.81 27.49 22.17
C ARG A 33 25.76 27.62 20.65
N ALA A 34 26.86 28.03 20.01
CA ALA A 34 26.94 28.16 18.55
C ALA A 34 26.92 26.80 17.85
N GLU A 35 27.58 25.79 18.42
CA GLU A 35 27.52 24.40 17.93
C GLU A 35 26.12 23.80 18.09
N TYR A 36 25.46 24.05 19.23
CA TYR A 36 24.08 23.61 19.45
C TYR A 36 23.09 24.31 18.50
N SER A 37 23.21 25.62 18.29
CA SER A 37 22.37 26.34 17.33
C SER A 37 22.61 25.87 15.90
N ALA A 38 23.86 25.64 15.50
CA ALA A 38 24.18 25.12 14.17
C ALA A 38 23.66 23.68 13.96
N SER A 39 23.71 22.83 14.99
CA SER A 39 23.12 21.49 14.97
C SER A 39 21.60 21.52 14.87
N GLU A 40 20.95 22.46 15.57
CA GLU A 40 19.50 22.63 15.55
C GLU A 40 19.01 23.22 14.22
N ASP A 41 19.75 24.17 13.66
CA ASP A 41 19.49 24.72 12.33
C ASP A 41 19.72 23.67 11.23
N ALA A 42 20.76 22.83 11.36
CA ALA A 42 20.99 21.70 10.45
C ALA A 42 19.86 20.65 10.54
N ARG A 43 19.37 20.34 11.75
CA ARG A 43 18.21 19.45 11.96
C ARG A 43 16.96 20.00 11.30
N LYS A 44 16.64 21.28 11.51
CA LYS A 44 15.48 21.94 10.88
C LYS A 44 15.59 22.01 9.36
N ALA A 45 16.78 22.27 8.83
CA ALA A 45 17.02 22.27 7.39
C ALA A 45 16.82 20.87 6.79
N GLN A 46 17.27 19.83 7.49
CA GLN A 46 17.05 18.45 7.07
C GLN A 46 15.57 18.06 7.17
N GLU A 47 14.88 18.41 8.24
CA GLU A 47 13.43 18.19 8.39
C GLU A 47 12.60 18.89 7.31
N ALA A 48 12.98 20.12 6.94
CA ALA A 48 12.34 20.84 5.85
C ALA A 48 12.55 20.12 4.50
N LYS A 49 13.77 19.63 4.25
CA LYS A 49 14.11 18.87 3.05
C LYS A 49 13.38 17.53 2.99
N ASP A 50 13.29 16.81 4.10
CA ASP A 50 12.59 15.53 4.18
C ASP A 50 11.09 15.73 3.97
N LYS A 51 10.51 16.80 4.54
CA LYS A 51 9.11 17.17 4.32
C LYS A 51 8.84 17.54 2.86
N GLU A 52 9.73 18.29 2.21
CA GLU A 52 9.59 18.62 0.78
C GLU A 52 9.67 17.38 -0.11
N ALA A 53 10.58 16.45 0.22
CA ALA A 53 10.69 15.17 -0.48
C ALA A 53 9.43 14.31 -0.28
N GLU A 54 8.88 14.25 0.93
CA GLU A 54 7.62 13.54 1.21
C GLU A 54 6.44 14.14 0.45
N LEU A 55 6.31 15.48 0.44
CA LEU A 55 5.26 16.17 -0.32
C LEU A 55 5.37 15.88 -1.83
N THR A 56 6.59 15.87 -2.36
CA THR A 56 6.84 15.55 -3.78
C THR A 56 6.48 14.10 -4.08
N LYS A 57 6.84 13.16 -3.18
CA LYS A 57 6.48 11.74 -3.31
C LYS A 57 4.96 11.56 -3.30
N LYS A 58 4.26 12.20 -2.36
CA LYS A 58 2.79 12.19 -2.27
C LYS A 58 2.14 12.75 -3.52
N ALA A 59 2.58 13.91 -4.01
CA ALA A 59 2.04 14.51 -5.23
C ALA A 59 2.24 13.64 -6.48
N ASN A 60 3.39 12.98 -6.62
CA ASN A 60 3.64 12.05 -7.72
C ASN A 60 2.76 10.81 -7.62
N ALA A 61 2.62 10.24 -6.42
CA ALA A 61 1.76 9.08 -6.19
C ALA A 61 0.29 9.42 -6.49
N GLU A 62 -0.20 10.55 -5.99
CA GLU A 62 -1.56 11.04 -6.25
C GLU A 62 -1.83 11.17 -7.77
N LYS A 63 -0.89 11.75 -8.52
CA LYS A 63 -0.99 11.90 -9.98
C LYS A 63 -1.07 10.54 -10.69
N GLU A 64 -0.30 9.56 -10.24
CA GLU A 64 -0.31 8.21 -10.82
C GLU A 64 -1.60 7.47 -10.49
N ILE A 65 -2.12 7.59 -9.26
CA ILE A 65 -3.44 7.06 -8.88
C ILE A 65 -4.51 7.61 -9.81
N TYR A 66 -4.58 8.93 -10.01
CA TYR A 66 -5.57 9.51 -10.92
C TYR A 66 -5.41 9.03 -12.37
N THR A 67 -4.17 8.80 -12.80
CA THR A 67 -3.90 8.25 -14.14
C THR A 67 -4.47 6.83 -14.26
N ILE A 68 -4.31 5.99 -13.24
CA ILE A 68 -4.88 4.64 -13.21
C ILE A 68 -6.40 4.71 -13.19
N LEU A 69 -6.98 5.45 -12.23
CA LEU A 69 -8.42 5.49 -12.00
C LEU A 69 -9.19 6.10 -13.19
N ASN A 70 -8.71 7.20 -13.78
CA ASN A 70 -9.39 7.86 -14.91
C ASN A 70 -9.34 7.04 -16.23
N ASN A 71 -8.43 6.07 -16.31
CA ASN A 71 -8.31 5.12 -17.42
C ASN A 71 -8.96 3.76 -17.12
N THR A 72 -9.46 3.55 -15.90
CA THR A 72 -10.19 2.35 -15.50
C THR A 72 -11.68 2.56 -15.74
N ASN A 73 -12.41 1.49 -16.02
CA ASN A 73 -13.87 1.56 -16.04
C ASN A 73 -14.40 1.91 -14.65
N PHE A 74 -15.48 2.69 -14.61
CA PHE A 74 -16.11 3.05 -13.36
C PHE A 74 -17.63 3.15 -13.45
N GLU A 75 -18.26 3.06 -12.30
CA GLU A 75 -19.64 3.43 -12.03
C GLU A 75 -19.65 4.45 -10.89
N TYR A 76 -20.54 5.43 -10.95
CA TYR A 76 -20.79 6.34 -9.83
C TYR A 76 -22.13 6.01 -9.19
N ASP A 77 -22.09 5.63 -7.92
CA ASP A 77 -23.29 5.42 -7.11
C ASP A 77 -23.83 6.78 -6.66
N GLN A 78 -25.02 7.14 -7.14
CA GLN A 78 -25.65 8.43 -6.83
C GLN A 78 -26.17 8.50 -5.38
N VAL A 79 -26.46 7.36 -4.75
CA VAL A 79 -27.00 7.29 -3.39
C VAL A 79 -25.86 7.46 -2.39
N ASP A 80 -24.84 6.61 -2.53
CA ASP A 80 -23.69 6.59 -1.62
C ASP A 80 -22.61 7.60 -2.00
N ARG A 81 -22.73 8.21 -3.20
CA ARG A 81 -21.80 9.20 -3.77
C ARG A 81 -20.37 8.67 -3.84
N GLU A 82 -20.25 7.44 -4.33
CA GLU A 82 -19.02 6.68 -4.41
C GLU A 82 -18.69 6.35 -5.86
N TYR A 83 -17.40 6.43 -6.21
CA TYR A 83 -16.89 5.88 -7.46
C TYR A 83 -16.44 4.44 -7.25
N LYS A 84 -16.96 3.53 -8.08
CA LYS A 84 -16.55 2.13 -8.11
C LYS A 84 -15.77 1.86 -9.38
N PHE A 85 -14.49 1.53 -9.23
CA PHE A 85 -13.57 1.20 -10.31
C PHE A 85 -13.41 -0.30 -10.45
N TYR A 86 -13.29 -0.79 -11.68
CA TYR A 86 -13.17 -2.22 -11.94
C TYR A 86 -12.36 -2.52 -13.22
N SER A 87 -11.52 -3.55 -13.13
CA SER A 87 -10.59 -3.91 -14.20
C SER A 87 -11.24 -4.61 -15.39
N SER A 88 -12.41 -5.23 -15.18
CA SER A 88 -13.14 -5.94 -16.24
C SER A 88 -14.20 -5.04 -16.84
N ASN A 89 -14.24 -4.89 -18.17
CA ASN A 89 -15.27 -4.11 -18.87
C ASN A 89 -16.73 -4.59 -18.62
N GLN A 90 -16.92 -5.66 -17.86
CA GLN A 90 -18.17 -6.38 -17.73
C GLN A 90 -18.84 -6.08 -16.38
N ARG A 91 -19.92 -5.30 -16.43
CA ARG A 91 -20.78 -5.00 -15.28
C ARG A 91 -21.42 -6.25 -14.65
N SER A 92 -21.61 -7.31 -15.45
CA SER A 92 -22.15 -8.60 -15.02
C SER A 92 -21.07 -9.68 -15.01
N ILE A 93 -21.17 -10.61 -14.06
CA ILE A 93 -20.34 -11.83 -14.07
C ILE A 93 -20.66 -12.59 -15.35
N GLN A 94 -19.66 -12.78 -16.21
CA GLN A 94 -19.80 -13.61 -17.42
C GLN A 94 -19.72 -15.09 -17.06
N PRO A 95 -20.33 -15.98 -17.86
CA PRO A 95 -20.22 -17.44 -17.72
C PRO A 95 -18.81 -17.96 -18.07
N SER A 96 -17.79 -17.45 -17.37
CA SER A 96 -16.39 -17.82 -17.53
C SER A 96 -15.65 -17.67 -16.20
N ASN A 97 -14.52 -18.38 -16.07
CA ASN A 97 -13.59 -18.06 -14.99
C ASN A 97 -12.93 -16.72 -15.30
N SER A 98 -12.57 -15.96 -14.28
CA SER A 98 -11.84 -14.72 -14.43
C SER A 98 -11.16 -14.30 -13.14
N VAL A 99 -10.14 -13.45 -13.30
CA VAL A 99 -9.55 -12.69 -12.20
C VAL A 99 -9.58 -11.22 -12.56
N SER A 100 -10.01 -10.39 -11.61
CA SER A 100 -10.15 -8.95 -11.80
C SER A 100 -9.87 -8.22 -10.49
N TRP A 101 -9.72 -6.90 -10.55
CA TRP A 101 -9.66 -6.07 -9.35
C TRP A 101 -10.79 -5.05 -9.33
N VAL A 102 -11.16 -4.63 -8.11
CA VAL A 102 -12.14 -3.57 -7.86
C VAL A 102 -11.57 -2.61 -6.82
N ALA A 103 -11.86 -1.32 -6.93
CA ALA A 103 -11.54 -0.33 -5.92
C ALA A 103 -12.69 0.67 -5.81
N PHE A 104 -12.77 1.38 -4.69
CA PHE A 104 -13.80 2.39 -4.46
C PHE A 104 -13.17 3.69 -4.01
N VAL A 105 -13.77 4.82 -4.37
CA VAL A 105 -13.44 6.12 -3.78
C VAL A 105 -14.74 6.69 -3.21
N ASP A 106 -14.81 6.75 -1.89
CA ASP A 106 -16.02 7.19 -1.20
C ASP A 106 -16.23 8.71 -1.32
N SER A 107 -17.37 9.18 -0.82
CA SER A 107 -17.74 10.60 -0.89
C SER A 107 -16.79 11.55 -0.16
N SER A 108 -15.94 11.03 0.74
CA SER A 108 -14.92 11.80 1.45
C SER A 108 -13.57 11.84 0.72
N GLY A 109 -13.44 11.06 -0.36
CA GLY A 109 -12.20 10.91 -1.09
C GLY A 109 -11.31 9.79 -0.59
N HIS A 110 -11.82 8.92 0.28
CA HIS A 110 -11.05 7.79 0.78
C HIS A 110 -11.02 6.65 -0.25
N LEU A 111 -9.83 6.20 -0.62
CA LEU A 111 -9.61 5.05 -1.49
C LEU A 111 -9.77 3.76 -0.68
N VAL A 112 -10.76 2.95 -1.04
CA VAL A 112 -11.02 1.65 -0.43
C VAL A 112 -10.65 0.53 -1.40
N GLY A 113 -9.67 -0.29 -1.01
CA GLY A 113 -9.09 -1.34 -1.85
C GLY A 113 -7.74 -0.94 -2.44
N PRO A 114 -7.30 -1.56 -3.55
CA PRO A 114 -8.02 -2.52 -4.39
C PRO A 114 -8.23 -3.88 -3.73
N PHE A 115 -9.28 -4.57 -4.17
CA PHE A 115 -9.58 -5.96 -3.84
C PHE A 115 -9.48 -6.81 -5.11
N ILE A 116 -8.97 -8.03 -4.98
CA ILE A 116 -8.92 -8.99 -6.08
C ILE A 116 -10.13 -9.90 -6.02
N LYS A 117 -10.87 -9.92 -7.14
CA LYS A 117 -12.02 -10.79 -7.36
C LYS A 117 -11.61 -11.99 -8.20
N PHE A 118 -11.76 -13.16 -7.61
CA PHE A 118 -11.58 -14.45 -8.28
C PHE A 118 -12.95 -15.02 -8.61
N VAL A 119 -13.14 -15.55 -9.81
CA VAL A 119 -14.41 -16.16 -10.24
C VAL A 119 -14.14 -17.50 -10.91
N THR A 120 -14.87 -18.52 -10.48
CA THR A 120 -15.03 -19.78 -11.20
C THR A 120 -16.46 -19.97 -11.63
N PHE A 121 -16.65 -20.45 -12.86
CA PHE A 121 -17.94 -20.77 -13.44
C PHE A 121 -18.04 -22.25 -13.82
N ALA A 122 -19.21 -22.85 -13.60
CA ALA A 122 -19.60 -24.13 -14.18
C ALA A 122 -21.01 -24.06 -14.79
N PRO A 123 -21.19 -24.49 -16.06
CA PRO A 123 -22.50 -24.61 -16.70
C PRO A 123 -23.45 -25.56 -15.95
N LEU A 124 -24.76 -25.31 -16.05
CA LEU A 124 -25.82 -26.13 -15.42
C LEU A 124 -25.83 -27.59 -15.88
N ASP A 125 -25.45 -27.87 -17.13
CA ASP A 125 -25.44 -29.21 -17.72
C ASP A 125 -24.19 -30.03 -17.37
N MET A 126 -23.21 -29.45 -16.65
CA MET A 126 -21.95 -30.08 -16.27
C MET A 126 -21.76 -30.22 -14.74
N SER A 127 -22.80 -30.68 -14.03
CA SER A 127 -22.82 -30.83 -12.56
C SER A 127 -21.63 -31.60 -11.94
N THR A 128 -20.83 -32.32 -12.74
CA THR A 128 -19.63 -33.06 -12.30
C THR A 128 -18.33 -32.25 -12.28
N ASN A 129 -18.28 -31.02 -12.83
CA ASN A 129 -17.07 -30.20 -12.89
C ASN A 129 -17.06 -29.03 -11.88
N TRP A 130 -18.08 -28.97 -11.02
CA TRP A 130 -18.14 -28.00 -9.95
C TRP A 130 -17.23 -28.40 -8.79
N ILE A 131 -16.37 -27.48 -8.36
CA ILE A 131 -15.57 -27.64 -7.16
C ILE A 131 -15.98 -26.56 -6.19
N PHE A 132 -16.34 -26.94 -4.96
CA PHE A 132 -16.47 -25.99 -3.86
C PHE A 132 -15.07 -25.73 -3.32
N TRP A 133 -14.43 -24.66 -3.79
CA TRP A 133 -13.04 -24.39 -3.44
C TRP A 133 -12.94 -23.53 -2.18
N ASP A 134 -11.97 -23.86 -1.33
CA ASP A 134 -11.63 -23.14 -0.09
C ASP A 134 -10.13 -22.81 -0.01
N LYS A 135 -9.37 -23.16 -1.05
CA LYS A 135 -7.94 -22.89 -1.20
C LYS A 135 -7.63 -22.35 -2.58
N LEU A 136 -6.73 -21.37 -2.61
CA LEU A 136 -6.12 -20.84 -3.82
C LEU A 136 -4.63 -21.16 -3.80
N THR A 137 -4.15 -21.83 -4.83
CA THR A 137 -2.72 -22.01 -5.06
C THR A 137 -2.29 -21.06 -6.19
N PHE A 138 -1.41 -20.14 -5.89
CA PHE A 138 -0.77 -19.23 -6.84
C PHE A 138 0.53 -19.90 -7.32
N SER A 139 0.74 -20.00 -8.62
CA SER A 139 1.92 -20.67 -9.17
C SER A 139 2.42 -19.97 -10.42
N SER A 140 3.72 -19.86 -10.56
CA SER A 140 4.39 -19.41 -11.79
C SER A 140 5.83 -19.93 -11.79
N SER A 141 6.65 -19.51 -12.76
CA SER A 141 8.09 -19.76 -12.69
C SER A 141 8.80 -19.07 -11.50
N ALA A 142 8.17 -18.09 -10.84
CA ALA A 142 8.73 -17.40 -9.69
C ALA A 142 8.54 -18.17 -8.36
N GLY A 143 7.63 -19.15 -8.33
CA GLY A 143 7.37 -19.94 -7.13
C GLY A 143 5.92 -20.39 -7.01
N LYS A 144 5.56 -20.80 -5.79
CA LYS A 144 4.22 -21.28 -5.44
C LYS A 144 3.84 -20.81 -4.04
N PHE A 145 2.61 -20.33 -3.89
CA PHE A 145 2.02 -19.94 -2.61
C PHE A 145 0.62 -20.54 -2.47
N ASP A 146 0.29 -21.07 -1.29
CA ASP A 146 -1.00 -21.66 -0.99
C ASP A 146 -1.74 -20.79 0.03
N TYR A 147 -2.87 -20.21 -0.37
CA TYR A 147 -3.79 -19.47 0.49
C TYR A 147 -4.99 -20.35 0.87
N THR A 148 -5.30 -20.42 2.16
CA THR A 148 -6.53 -21.05 2.67
C THR A 148 -7.50 -19.98 3.13
N MET A 149 -8.73 -20.04 2.65
CA MET A 149 -9.75 -19.05 2.94
C MET A 149 -10.12 -19.07 4.42
N ARG A 150 -10.08 -17.90 5.06
CA ARG A 150 -10.48 -17.74 6.46
C ARG A 150 -11.99 -17.69 6.55
N GLY A 151 -12.58 -18.34 7.56
CA GLY A 151 -14.02 -18.28 7.80
C GLY A 151 -14.88 -19.03 6.77
N VAL A 152 -14.28 -19.83 5.89
CA VAL A 152 -14.98 -20.74 4.97
C VAL A 152 -14.93 -22.14 5.55
N ILE A 153 -16.11 -22.75 5.73
CA ILE A 153 -16.22 -24.17 6.11
C ILE A 153 -16.62 -24.95 4.87
N ALA A 154 -15.75 -25.86 4.43
CA ALA A 154 -16.00 -26.78 3.32
C ALA A 154 -16.46 -26.11 2.01
N GLY A 155 -15.85 -24.97 1.65
CA GLY A 155 -16.15 -24.27 0.41
C GLY A 155 -17.56 -23.65 0.35
N GLN A 156 -18.25 -23.42 1.48
CA GLN A 156 -19.51 -22.67 1.49
C GLN A 156 -19.28 -21.15 1.37
N SER A 157 -20.35 -20.35 1.37
CA SER A 157 -20.24 -18.90 1.47
C SER A 157 -19.74 -18.48 2.86
N GLY A 158 -18.90 -17.46 2.92
CA GLY A 158 -18.22 -17.00 4.14
C GLY A 158 -16.85 -16.40 3.82
N GLY A 159 -16.32 -15.53 4.69
CA GLY A 159 -14.95 -15.01 4.54
C GLY A 159 -14.64 -14.32 3.21
N GLY A 160 -15.59 -13.58 2.65
CA GLY A 160 -15.46 -12.91 1.34
C GLY A 160 -15.80 -13.79 0.12
N LYS A 161 -16.07 -15.09 0.33
CA LYS A 161 -16.52 -16.03 -0.70
C LYS A 161 -18.05 -16.11 -0.78
N ASN A 162 -18.56 -16.13 -2.00
CA ASN A 162 -19.98 -16.19 -2.32
C ASN A 162 -20.25 -17.22 -3.42
N ILE A 163 -21.45 -17.80 -3.40
CA ILE A 163 -21.93 -18.71 -4.43
C ILE A 163 -23.23 -18.13 -4.99
N ARG A 164 -23.33 -18.05 -6.31
CA ARG A 164 -24.53 -17.60 -7.02
C ARG A 164 -24.93 -18.63 -8.06
N LEU A 165 -26.22 -18.91 -8.13
CA LEU A 165 -26.84 -19.77 -9.13
C LEU A 165 -27.74 -18.89 -10.01
N ASP A 166 -27.64 -19.02 -11.32
CA ASP A 166 -28.63 -18.50 -12.26
C ASP A 166 -28.81 -19.43 -13.47
N ASP A 167 -29.65 -19.01 -14.43
CA ASP A 167 -30.02 -19.80 -15.59
C ASP A 167 -28.83 -20.19 -16.50
N SER A 168 -27.66 -19.59 -16.30
CA SER A 168 -26.44 -19.93 -17.06
C SER A 168 -25.56 -20.97 -16.38
N GLY A 169 -25.60 -21.08 -15.05
CA GLY A 169 -24.66 -21.91 -14.30
C GLY A 169 -24.50 -21.53 -12.84
N THR A 170 -23.48 -22.14 -12.24
CA THR A 170 -23.04 -21.83 -10.89
C THR A 170 -21.79 -20.97 -10.95
N TYR A 171 -21.78 -19.91 -10.15
CA TYR A 171 -20.67 -18.99 -9.95
C TYR A 171 -20.20 -19.09 -8.51
N GLU A 172 -18.89 -19.24 -8.34
CA GLU A 172 -18.25 -19.17 -7.04
C GLU A 172 -17.15 -18.15 -7.16
N TYR A 173 -17.20 -17.16 -6.28
CA TYR A 173 -16.29 -16.03 -6.33
C TYR A 173 -15.86 -15.62 -4.95
N ALA A 174 -14.67 -15.05 -4.85
CA ALA A 174 -14.21 -14.42 -3.64
C ALA A 174 -13.58 -13.08 -3.92
N LEU A 175 -13.76 -12.18 -2.97
CA LEU A 175 -13.16 -10.85 -2.96
C LEU A 175 -12.16 -10.82 -1.81
N LEU A 176 -10.87 -10.69 -2.13
CA LEU A 176 -9.77 -10.73 -1.16
C LEU A 176 -8.98 -9.43 -1.21
N THR A 177 -8.46 -8.99 -0.07
CA THR A 177 -7.61 -7.81 0.04
C THR A 177 -6.18 -8.11 -0.42
N ILE A 178 -5.44 -7.10 -0.91
CA ILE A 178 -4.02 -7.28 -1.27
C ILE A 178 -3.21 -7.88 -0.11
N PRO A 179 -3.30 -7.40 1.15
CA PRO A 179 -2.53 -7.96 2.26
C PRO A 179 -2.76 -9.45 2.52
N GLU A 180 -3.95 -9.98 2.24
CA GLU A 180 -4.25 -11.41 2.43
C GLU A 180 -3.50 -12.31 1.44
N ILE A 181 -3.16 -11.79 0.25
CA ILE A 181 -2.67 -12.57 -0.88
C ILE A 181 -1.46 -11.93 -1.59
N ASP A 182 -0.79 -10.93 -0.98
CA ASP A 182 0.30 -10.16 -1.59
C ASP A 182 1.40 -11.08 -2.16
N GLU A 183 1.83 -12.08 -1.39
CA GLU A 183 2.83 -13.07 -1.84
C GLU A 183 2.34 -13.84 -3.09
N GLY A 184 1.08 -14.28 -3.07
CA GLY A 184 0.45 -14.96 -4.20
C GLY A 184 0.38 -14.09 -5.46
N LEU A 185 0.04 -12.80 -5.29
CA LEU A 185 0.01 -11.84 -6.40
C LEU A 185 1.40 -11.59 -6.97
N ARG A 186 2.42 -11.39 -6.11
CA ARG A 186 3.81 -11.21 -6.55
C ARG A 186 4.32 -12.41 -7.33
N ILE A 187 3.98 -13.63 -6.91
CA ILE A 187 4.29 -14.85 -7.67
C ILE A 187 3.66 -14.81 -9.07
N LEU A 188 2.38 -14.45 -9.18
CA LEU A 188 1.71 -14.39 -10.49
C LEU A 188 2.30 -13.30 -11.40
N THR A 189 2.67 -12.13 -10.85
CA THR A 189 3.06 -10.97 -11.65
C THR A 189 4.55 -10.92 -12.01
N GLN A 190 5.41 -11.63 -11.29
CA GLN A 190 6.87 -11.61 -11.51
C GLN A 190 7.37 -12.83 -12.29
N GLY A 191 6.58 -13.90 -12.37
CA GLY A 191 6.95 -15.12 -13.08
C GLY A 191 6.33 -15.24 -14.48
N SER A 192 6.72 -16.30 -15.18
CA SER A 192 6.11 -16.76 -16.42
C SER A 192 5.14 -17.91 -16.16
N ASN A 193 4.18 -18.11 -17.07
CA ASN A 193 3.11 -19.12 -16.98
C ASN A 193 2.32 -19.05 -15.65
N PRO A 194 1.70 -17.90 -15.32
CA PRO A 194 0.93 -17.75 -14.10
C PRO A 194 -0.35 -18.60 -14.12
N ILE A 195 -0.52 -19.40 -13.08
CA ILE A 195 -1.66 -20.29 -12.88
C ILE A 195 -2.21 -20.06 -11.47
N ILE A 196 -3.52 -19.93 -11.37
CA ILE A 196 -4.25 -20.08 -10.11
C ILE A 196 -4.93 -21.44 -10.14
N ARG A 197 -4.65 -22.25 -9.12
CA ARG A 197 -5.39 -23.49 -8.86
C ARG A 197 -6.40 -23.25 -7.75
N TYR A 198 -7.66 -23.36 -8.12
CA TYR A 198 -8.80 -23.43 -7.19
C TYR A 198 -8.88 -24.86 -6.66
N ARG A 199 -8.88 -25.05 -5.34
CA ARG A 199 -8.88 -26.38 -4.73
C ARG A 199 -9.99 -26.48 -3.68
N GLY A 200 -10.79 -27.55 -3.81
CA GLY A 200 -11.70 -28.03 -2.77
C GLY A 200 -11.15 -29.27 -2.08
N SER A 201 -11.99 -29.98 -1.33
CA SER A 201 -11.58 -31.15 -0.54
C SER A 201 -11.03 -32.32 -1.37
N GLN A 202 -11.58 -32.56 -2.55
CA GLN A 202 -11.23 -33.72 -3.40
C GLN A 202 -10.77 -33.34 -4.82
N TYR A 203 -11.14 -32.15 -5.29
CA TYR A 203 -10.96 -31.75 -6.68
C TYR A 203 -10.28 -30.39 -6.77
N TYR A 204 -9.68 -30.12 -7.93
CA TYR A 204 -9.08 -28.83 -8.24
C TYR A 204 -9.38 -28.42 -9.68
N LYS A 205 -9.27 -27.12 -9.95
CA LYS A 205 -9.40 -26.51 -11.27
C LYS A 205 -8.28 -25.50 -11.46
N ASP A 206 -7.56 -25.65 -12.57
CA ASP A 206 -6.48 -24.72 -12.93
C ASP A 206 -7.03 -23.63 -13.84
N TYR A 207 -6.55 -22.41 -13.61
CA TYR A 207 -6.82 -21.25 -14.43
C TYR A 207 -5.51 -20.56 -14.76
N THR A 208 -5.10 -20.65 -16.02
CA THR A 208 -3.94 -19.94 -16.55
C THR A 208 -4.33 -18.50 -16.86
N LEU A 209 -3.61 -17.54 -16.29
CA LEU A 209 -3.90 -16.13 -16.52
C LEU A 209 -3.39 -15.69 -17.88
N SER A 210 -4.18 -14.87 -18.55
CA SER A 210 -3.75 -14.13 -19.73
C SER A 210 -2.75 -13.03 -19.36
N ALA A 211 -1.99 -12.55 -20.35
CA ALA A 211 -1.08 -11.42 -20.15
C ALA A 211 -1.82 -10.15 -19.69
N GLU A 212 -3.03 -9.92 -20.20
CA GLU A 212 -3.87 -8.80 -19.79
C GLU A 212 -4.26 -8.89 -18.32
N GLU A 213 -4.70 -10.06 -17.84
CA GLU A 213 -5.03 -10.26 -16.42
C GLU A 213 -3.80 -10.05 -15.52
N VAL A 214 -2.61 -10.48 -15.96
CA VAL A 214 -1.37 -10.25 -15.22
C VAL A 214 -1.06 -8.75 -15.12
N GLU A 215 -1.22 -7.99 -16.20
CA GLU A 215 -1.04 -6.53 -16.16
C GLU A 215 -2.09 -5.87 -15.25
N GLN A 216 -3.34 -6.33 -15.26
CA GLN A 216 -4.35 -5.82 -14.33
C GLN A 216 -4.00 -6.11 -12.87
N LEU A 217 -3.44 -7.29 -12.56
CA LEU A 217 -2.96 -7.59 -11.21
C LEU A 217 -1.77 -6.71 -10.80
N LYS A 218 -0.87 -6.38 -11.74
CA LYS A 218 0.19 -5.40 -11.48
C LYS A 218 -0.40 -4.02 -11.20
N THR A 219 -1.38 -3.57 -11.98
CA THR A 219 -2.09 -2.31 -11.74
C THR A 219 -2.72 -2.28 -10.35
N ALA A 220 -3.33 -3.37 -9.90
CA ALA A 220 -3.89 -3.46 -8.55
C ALA A 220 -2.80 -3.36 -7.46
N LEU A 221 -1.67 -4.05 -7.61
CA LEU A 221 -0.54 -3.94 -6.68
C LEU A 221 0.00 -2.50 -6.63
N THR A 222 0.21 -1.87 -7.79
CA THR A 222 0.65 -0.48 -7.88
C THR A 222 -0.35 0.47 -7.22
N LEU A 223 -1.65 0.32 -7.49
CA LEU A 223 -2.67 1.17 -6.89
C LEU A 223 -2.69 1.04 -5.36
N TYR A 224 -2.53 -0.17 -4.81
CA TYR A 224 -2.41 -0.40 -3.38
C TYR A 224 -1.18 0.28 -2.77
N GLU A 225 0.00 0.12 -3.39
CA GLU A 225 1.25 0.74 -2.92
C GLU A 225 1.20 2.27 -2.98
N LEU A 226 0.54 2.84 -4.00
CA LEU A 226 0.35 4.28 -4.12
C LEU A 226 -0.67 4.82 -3.11
N GLY A 227 -1.74 4.09 -2.83
CA GLY A 227 -2.75 4.43 -1.82
C GLY A 227 -2.12 4.65 -0.45
N ASP A 228 -1.28 3.71 -0.01
CA ASP A 228 -0.52 3.80 1.25
C ASP A 228 0.35 5.07 1.32
N ILE A 229 0.96 5.49 0.20
CA ILE A 229 1.78 6.71 0.16
C ILE A 229 0.94 7.97 0.40
N VAL A 230 -0.30 8.02 -0.09
CA VAL A 230 -1.18 9.19 0.04
C VAL A 230 -2.15 9.07 1.22
N ASP A 231 -1.90 8.13 2.13
CA ASP A 231 -2.77 7.82 3.26
C ASP A 231 -4.22 7.53 2.82
N ASP A 232 -4.37 6.92 1.64
CA ASP A 232 -5.64 6.62 0.97
C ASP A 232 -6.57 7.83 0.79
N ASN A 233 -6.04 9.06 0.80
CA ASN A 233 -6.83 10.29 0.69
C ASN A 233 -6.65 10.94 -0.68
N LEU A 234 -7.76 11.13 -1.39
CA LEU A 234 -7.82 11.70 -2.73
C LEU A 234 -8.78 12.89 -2.77
N ASP A 235 -8.48 13.88 -3.60
CA ASP A 235 -9.46 14.87 -4.03
C ASP A 235 -10.40 14.26 -5.09
N VAL A 236 -11.65 14.02 -4.71
CA VAL A 236 -12.69 13.45 -5.58
C VAL A 236 -12.90 14.30 -6.84
N ASN A 237 -12.68 15.62 -6.78
CA ASN A 237 -12.91 16.52 -7.92
C ASN A 237 -11.89 16.33 -9.06
N LYS A 238 -10.77 15.64 -8.80
CA LYS A 238 -9.76 15.30 -9.80
C LYS A 238 -10.07 14.00 -10.55
N LEU A 239 -11.08 13.24 -10.12
CA LEU A 239 -11.61 12.12 -10.89
C LEU A 239 -12.40 12.70 -12.06
N SER A 240 -11.86 12.55 -13.27
CA SER A 240 -12.40 13.15 -14.47
C SER A 240 -13.26 12.14 -15.22
N LYS A 241 -14.59 12.23 -15.05
CA LYS A 241 -15.65 11.98 -16.04
C LYS A 241 -17.04 12.09 -15.39
#